data_AF-A0A142YHM7-F1
#
_entry.id   AF-A0A142YHM7-F1
#
_cell.length_a   1.000
_cell.length_b   1.000
_cell.length_c   1.000
_cell.angle_alpha   90.00
_cell.angle_beta   90.00
_cell.angle_gamma   90.00
#
_symmetry.space_group_name_H-M   'P 1'
#
loop_
_entity.id
_entity.type
_entity.pdbx_description
1 polymer ?
#
loop_
_entity_poly.entity_id
_entity_poly.type
_entity_poly.pdbx_seq_one_letter_code
_entity_poly.pdbx_strand_id
1 'polypeptide(L)'
;MPPLSMAEVEIDPAVRCSLQERAELEALRFKWIESEKAGHDLGEAAIRLWIGRFWNRFLRQHWLEHLAGDVHWIEFDARTFAILRRPGLVDSPLAETIVERFRWGEENLHIIQWAMDVGQPMEEVRAILTLLDVNSSRLSCQFDPARPRYRHAAG
;
A
#
# COMPACT_ATOMS: atom_id res chain seq x y z
N MET A 1 -28.23 34.39 -10.12
CA MET A 1 -26.95 33.86 -9.60
C MET A 1 -26.88 32.39 -9.96
N PRO A 2 -25.81 31.89 -10.61
CA PRO A 2 -25.60 30.46 -10.73
C PRO A 2 -25.01 29.91 -9.42
N PRO A 3 -25.28 28.64 -9.06
CA PRO A 3 -24.72 28.03 -7.86
C PRO A 3 -23.21 27.81 -8.04
N LEU A 4 -22.45 28.10 -6.97
CA LEU A 4 -21.02 27.87 -6.87
C LEU A 4 -20.73 26.38 -7.13
N SER A 5 -19.92 26.14 -8.16
CA SER A 5 -19.33 24.84 -8.48
C SER A 5 -18.69 24.26 -7.23
N MET A 6 -19.01 23.00 -6.90
CA MET A 6 -18.22 22.19 -5.97
C MET A 6 -16.76 22.31 -6.41
N ALA A 7 -15.96 22.99 -5.59
CA ALA A 7 -14.52 22.96 -5.75
C ALA A 7 -14.10 21.51 -5.48
N GLU A 8 -13.92 20.74 -6.55
CA GLU A 8 -13.03 19.60 -6.52
C GLU A 8 -11.70 20.16 -6.05
N VAL A 9 -11.39 19.92 -4.78
CA VAL A 9 -10.07 20.24 -4.24
C VAL A 9 -9.12 19.34 -5.03
N GLU A 10 -8.48 19.91 -6.05
CA GLU A 10 -7.37 19.28 -6.75
C GLU A 10 -6.26 19.10 -5.72
N ILE A 11 -6.24 17.93 -5.10
CA ILE A 11 -5.14 17.51 -4.24
C ILE A 11 -3.98 17.20 -5.19
N ASP A 12 -3.15 18.20 -5.48
CA ASP A 12 -1.92 18.01 -6.24
C ASP A 12 -1.02 17.03 -5.47
N PRO A 13 -0.68 15.85 -6.03
CA PRO A 13 0.13 14.89 -5.31
C PRO A 13 1.54 15.45 -5.08
N ALA A 14 1.90 15.64 -3.81
CA ALA A 14 3.20 16.19 -3.43
C ALA A 14 4.39 15.42 -4.02
N VAL A 15 4.23 14.10 -4.23
CA VAL A 15 5.21 13.22 -4.89
C VAL A 15 4.48 12.07 -5.62
N ARG A 16 4.82 11.83 -6.89
CA ARG A 16 4.40 10.64 -7.67
C ARG A 16 5.56 9.66 -7.76
N CYS A 17 5.33 8.38 -7.41
CA CYS A 17 6.36 7.34 -7.36
C CYS A 17 5.89 6.02 -7.99
N SER A 18 6.82 5.23 -8.52
CA SER A 18 6.56 3.83 -8.88
C SER A 18 6.79 2.90 -7.69
N LEU A 19 5.75 2.15 -7.36
CA LEU A 19 5.75 1.09 -6.36
C LEU A 19 6.66 -0.06 -6.80
N GLN A 20 6.67 -0.38 -8.09
CA GLN A 20 7.49 -1.45 -8.66
C GLN A 20 8.98 -1.10 -8.58
N GLU A 21 9.37 0.10 -9.04
CA GLU A 21 10.77 0.55 -8.97
C GLU A 21 11.25 0.63 -7.51
N ARG A 22 10.40 1.16 -6.62
CA ARG A 22 10.71 1.23 -5.19
C ARG A 22 10.94 -0.14 -4.57
N ALA A 23 10.06 -1.10 -4.86
CA ALA A 23 10.17 -2.46 -4.39
C ALA A 23 11.39 -3.19 -4.97
N GLU A 24 11.71 -2.98 -6.24
CA GLU A 24 12.87 -3.58 -6.89
C GLU A 24 14.17 -3.12 -6.23
N LEU A 25 14.30 -1.82 -5.93
CA LEU A 25 15.44 -1.28 -5.19
C LEU A 25 15.58 -1.90 -3.80
N GLU A 26 14.47 -2.10 -3.09
CA GLU A 26 14.48 -2.74 -1.78
C GLU A 26 14.85 -4.23 -1.86
N ALA A 27 14.34 -4.95 -2.86
CA ALA A 27 14.67 -6.34 -3.13
C ALA A 27 16.15 -6.50 -3.51
N LEU A 28 16.72 -5.57 -4.30
CA LEU A 28 18.14 -5.54 -4.65
C LEU A 28 19.01 -5.27 -3.42
N ARG A 29 18.60 -4.35 -2.55
CA ARG A 29 19.27 -4.10 -1.27
C ARG A 29 19.23 -5.33 -0.37
N PHE A 30 18.08 -6.00 -0.28
CA PHE A 30 17.94 -7.25 0.45
C PHE A 30 18.87 -8.34 -0.10
N LYS A 31 18.90 -8.52 -1.44
CA LYS A 31 19.82 -9.45 -2.10
C LYS A 31 21.27 -9.16 -1.68
N TRP A 32 21.70 -7.91 -1.76
CA TRP A 32 23.07 -7.54 -1.39
C TRP A 32 23.38 -7.94 0.06
N ILE A 33 22.51 -7.56 1.01
CA ILE A 33 22.70 -7.87 2.44
C ILE A 33 22.78 -9.39 2.67
N GLU A 34 21.91 -10.18 2.04
CA GLU A 34 21.89 -11.63 2.23
C GLU A 34 23.08 -12.32 1.53
N SER A 35 23.52 -11.82 0.38
CA SER A 35 24.74 -12.31 -0.29
C SER A 35 25.99 -12.05 0.56
N GLU A 36 26.10 -10.87 1.19
CA GLU A 36 27.20 -10.56 2.12
C GLU A 36 27.20 -11.52 3.32
N LYS A 37 26.03 -11.81 3.91
CA LYS A 37 25.91 -12.79 5.01
C LYS A 37 26.28 -14.21 4.59
N ALA A 38 25.97 -14.60 3.36
CA ALA A 38 26.27 -15.93 2.82
C ALA A 38 27.73 -16.09 2.37
N GLY A 39 28.46 -15.00 2.18
CA GLY A 39 29.83 -15.01 1.64
C GLY A 39 29.92 -15.33 0.15
N HIS A 40 28.79 -15.31 -0.56
CA HIS A 40 28.71 -15.49 -2.02
C HIS A 40 27.42 -14.88 -2.58
N ASP A 41 27.36 -14.66 -3.91
CA ASP A 41 26.13 -14.16 -4.52
C ASP A 41 25.00 -15.22 -4.46
N LEU A 42 23.86 -14.83 -3.89
CA LEU A 42 22.62 -15.62 -3.86
C LEU A 42 21.78 -15.46 -5.14
N GLY A 43 22.12 -14.52 -6.01
CA GLY A 43 21.47 -14.35 -7.30
C GLY A 43 19.96 -14.08 -7.19
N GLU A 44 19.18 -14.67 -8.08
CA GLU A 44 17.72 -14.52 -8.13
C GLU A 44 16.98 -15.19 -6.96
N ALA A 45 17.62 -16.15 -6.26
CA ALA A 45 16.99 -16.83 -5.14
C ALA A 45 16.67 -15.86 -4.00
N ALA A 46 17.54 -14.88 -3.75
CA ALA A 46 17.30 -13.83 -2.76
C ALA A 46 16.13 -12.91 -3.15
N ILE A 47 15.98 -12.59 -4.44
CA ILE A 47 14.84 -11.79 -4.94
C ILE A 47 13.53 -12.56 -4.75
N ARG A 48 13.48 -13.84 -5.13
CA ARG A 48 12.29 -14.68 -4.90
C ARG A 48 11.94 -14.81 -3.42
N LEU A 49 12.95 -14.91 -2.56
CA LEU A 49 12.76 -14.92 -1.11
C LEU A 49 12.15 -13.61 -0.61
N TRP A 50 12.64 -12.47 -1.11
CA TRP A 50 12.09 -11.16 -0.76
C TRP A 50 10.63 -11.03 -1.20
N ILE A 51 10.32 -11.43 -2.43
CA ILE A 51 8.95 -11.39 -2.97
C ILE A 51 8.02 -12.23 -2.09
N GLY A 52 8.39 -13.49 -1.82
CA GLY A 52 7.56 -14.41 -1.03
C GLY A 52 7.34 -13.94 0.42
N ARG A 53 8.26 -13.17 1.00
CA ARG A 53 8.19 -12.73 2.41
C ARG A 53 7.64 -11.33 2.59
N PHE A 54 7.96 -10.40 1.71
CA PHE A 54 7.79 -8.97 1.95
C PHE A 54 6.85 -8.28 0.97
N TRP A 55 6.61 -8.83 -0.23
CA TRP A 55 5.80 -8.16 -1.26
C TRP A 55 4.44 -7.71 -0.77
N ASN A 56 3.65 -8.61 -0.16
CA ASN A 56 2.31 -8.26 0.31
C ASN A 56 2.32 -7.22 1.43
N ARG A 57 3.31 -7.28 2.34
CA ARG A 57 3.47 -6.29 3.41
C ARG A 57 3.86 -4.94 2.84
N PHE A 58 4.79 -4.93 1.89
CA PHE A 58 5.23 -3.75 1.17
C PHE A 58 4.06 -3.06 0.44
N LEU A 59 3.26 -3.84 -0.29
CA LEU A 59 2.04 -3.35 -0.94
C LEU A 59 1.07 -2.72 0.06
N ARG A 60 0.79 -3.40 1.17
CA ARG A 60 -0.14 -2.93 2.20
C ARG A 60 0.32 -1.60 2.81
N GLN A 61 1.61 -1.48 3.13
CA GLN A 61 2.16 -0.25 3.71
C GLN A 61 1.98 0.93 2.74
N HIS A 62 2.38 0.75 1.48
CA HIS A 62 2.35 1.83 0.50
C HIS A 62 0.93 2.14 0.03
N TRP A 63 0.01 1.17 0.12
CA TRP A 63 -1.41 1.41 -0.07
C TRP A 63 -1.97 2.41 0.96
N LEU A 64 -1.58 2.29 2.24
CA LEU A 64 -2.00 3.25 3.27
C LEU A 64 -1.45 4.66 3.00
N GLU A 65 -0.20 4.76 2.55
CA GLU A 65 0.39 6.04 2.13
C GLU A 65 -0.38 6.68 0.97
N HIS A 66 -0.85 5.86 0.01
CA HIS A 66 -1.69 6.30 -1.11
C HIS A 66 -3.04 6.85 -0.63
N LEU A 67 -3.73 6.09 0.23
CA LEU A 67 -5.03 6.47 0.77
C LEU A 67 -4.95 7.72 1.66
N ALA A 68 -3.87 7.84 2.45
CA ALA A 68 -3.59 9.00 3.29
C ALA A 68 -3.24 10.25 2.49
N GLY A 69 -2.87 10.10 1.21
CA GLY A 69 -2.45 11.20 0.35
C GLY A 69 -1.00 11.63 0.56
N ASP A 70 -0.17 10.76 1.14
CA ASP A 70 1.25 11.04 1.43
C ASP A 70 2.11 10.88 0.16
N VAL A 71 1.90 9.79 -0.57
CA VAL A 71 2.61 9.50 -1.84
C VAL A 71 1.63 8.93 -2.86
N HIS A 72 1.63 9.49 -4.07
CA HIS A 72 0.83 8.96 -5.17
C HIS A 72 1.59 7.83 -5.88
N TRP A 73 1.40 6.62 -5.38
CA TRP A 73 1.86 5.38 -6.02
C TRP A 73 1.08 5.10 -7.31
N ILE A 74 1.77 5.10 -8.46
CA ILE A 74 1.15 5.10 -9.79
C ILE A 74 0.47 3.78 -10.17
N GLU A 75 0.81 2.67 -9.50
CA GLU A 75 0.25 1.35 -9.74
C GLU A 75 -1.09 1.13 -9.04
N PHE A 76 -1.47 2.01 -8.11
CA PHE A 76 -2.81 2.04 -7.54
C PHE A 76 -3.74 2.95 -8.35
N ASP A 77 -5.05 2.78 -8.16
CA ASP A 77 -6.05 3.63 -8.82
C ASP A 77 -5.95 5.07 -8.30
N ALA A 78 -5.65 6.02 -9.18
CA ALA A 78 -5.57 7.44 -8.85
C ALA A 78 -6.86 7.98 -8.18
N ARG A 79 -8.02 7.37 -8.41
CA ARG A 79 -9.29 7.76 -7.75
C ARG A 79 -9.29 7.48 -6.25
N THR A 80 -8.42 6.61 -5.78
CA THR A 80 -8.27 6.23 -4.36
C THR A 80 -7.22 7.08 -3.64
N PHE A 81 -6.47 7.90 -4.38
CA PHE A 81 -5.49 8.79 -3.79
C PHE A 81 -6.14 9.80 -2.84
N ALA A 82 -5.54 9.96 -1.67
CA ALA A 82 -5.99 10.89 -0.62
C ALA A 82 -7.47 10.73 -0.25
N ILE A 83 -8.04 9.52 -0.42
CA ILE A 83 -9.46 9.26 -0.13
C ILE A 83 -9.79 9.54 1.34
N LEU A 84 -8.82 9.38 2.24
CA LEU A 84 -8.96 9.67 3.67
C LEU A 84 -9.00 11.17 3.98
N ARG A 85 -8.61 12.04 3.04
CA ARG A 85 -8.71 13.50 3.18
C ARG A 85 -10.01 14.07 2.62
N ARG A 86 -10.87 13.23 2.01
CA ARG A 86 -12.14 13.70 1.43
C ARG A 86 -13.15 14.01 2.53
N PRO A 87 -13.74 15.22 2.54
CA PRO A 87 -14.79 15.58 3.49
C PRO A 87 -15.93 14.56 3.46
N GLY A 88 -16.40 14.13 4.63
CA GLY A 88 -17.53 13.22 4.78
C GLY A 88 -17.23 11.73 4.62
N LEU A 89 -15.98 11.35 4.31
CA LEU A 89 -15.59 9.94 4.23
C LEU A 89 -14.82 9.47 5.47
N VAL A 90 -13.97 10.35 6.04
CA VAL A 90 -13.01 10.03 7.12
C VAL A 90 -12.80 11.25 8.06
N ASP A 91 -13.86 12.03 8.34
CA ASP A 91 -13.81 13.05 9.40
C ASP A 91 -13.88 12.42 10.82
N SER A 92 -13.72 11.11 10.91
CA SER A 92 -13.80 10.35 12.15
C SER A 92 -12.41 10.14 12.77
N PRO A 93 -12.21 10.54 14.04
CA PRO A 93 -11.02 10.17 14.81
C PRO A 93 -10.76 8.65 14.86
N LEU A 94 -11.80 7.83 14.68
CA LEU A 94 -11.68 6.37 14.63
C LEU A 94 -10.92 5.91 13.38
N ALA A 95 -11.15 6.54 12.24
CA ALA A 95 -10.49 6.18 10.99
C ALA A 95 -9.00 6.54 11.03
N GLU A 96 -8.63 7.70 11.60
CA GLU A 96 -7.23 8.06 11.85
C GLU A 96 -6.56 7.03 12.78
N THR A 97 -7.26 6.63 13.85
CA THR A 97 -6.76 5.59 14.78
C THR A 97 -6.56 4.25 14.09
N ILE A 98 -7.49 3.83 13.23
CA ILE A 98 -7.40 2.56 12.47
C ILE A 98 -6.24 2.61 11.47
N VAL A 99 -6.04 3.73 10.78
CA VAL A 99 -4.92 3.93 9.86
C VAL A 99 -3.59 3.86 10.59
N GLU A 100 -3.48 4.49 11.76
CA GLU A 100 -2.28 4.43 12.58
C GLU A 100 -1.99 3.00 13.06
N ARG A 101 -3.01 2.25 13.48
CA ARG A 101 -2.86 0.83 13.81
C ARG A 101 -2.30 0.01 12.65
N PHE A 102 -2.79 0.25 11.43
CA PHE A 102 -2.23 -0.38 10.25
C PHE A 102 -0.77 0.01 9.99
N ARG A 103 -0.38 1.26 10.25
CA ARG A 103 1.02 1.71 10.17
C ARG A 103 1.92 0.96 11.17
N TRP A 104 1.39 0.57 12.33
CA TRP A 104 2.06 -0.31 13.30
C TRP A 104 2.09 -1.80 12.89
N GLY A 105 1.53 -2.15 11.73
CA GLY A 105 1.53 -3.51 11.20
C GLY A 105 0.37 -4.37 11.70
N GLU A 106 -0.63 -3.78 12.36
CA GLU A 106 -1.85 -4.50 12.70
C GLU A 106 -2.62 -4.89 11.43
N GLU A 107 -3.45 -5.93 11.56
CA GLU A 107 -4.29 -6.44 10.47
C GLU A 107 -5.75 -6.25 10.85
N ASN A 108 -6.68 -6.43 9.90
CA ASN A 108 -8.12 -6.29 10.17
C ASN A 108 -8.55 -7.07 11.43
N LEU A 109 -8.00 -8.27 11.64
CA LEU A 109 -8.33 -9.08 12.81
C LEU A 109 -7.87 -8.44 14.13
N HIS A 110 -6.65 -7.89 14.18
CA HIS A 110 -6.15 -7.15 15.35
C HIS A 110 -7.01 -5.92 15.63
N ILE A 111 -7.39 -5.19 14.58
CA ILE A 111 -8.22 -3.98 14.68
C ILE A 111 -9.63 -4.32 15.18
N ILE A 112 -10.23 -5.40 14.67
CA ILE A 112 -11.55 -5.87 15.11
C ILE A 112 -11.50 -6.27 16.59
N GLN A 113 -10.47 -7.02 17.01
CA GLN A 113 -10.31 -7.42 18.42
C GLN A 113 -10.17 -6.19 19.32
N TRP A 114 -9.28 -5.25 18.96
CA TRP A 114 -9.14 -3.99 19.69
C TRP A 114 -10.47 -3.23 19.80
N ALA A 115 -11.19 -3.10 18.69
CA ALA A 115 -12.46 -2.40 18.63
C ALA A 115 -13.51 -3.04 19.55
N MET A 116 -13.53 -4.38 19.64
CA MET A 116 -14.39 -5.11 20.58
C MET A 116 -13.98 -4.85 22.03
N ASP A 117 -12.68 -4.87 22.35
CA ASP A 117 -12.16 -4.73 23.71
C ASP A 117 -12.44 -3.35 24.31
N VAL A 118 -12.33 -2.29 23.50
CA VAL A 118 -12.52 -0.91 23.96
C VAL A 118 -13.92 -0.34 23.64
N GLY A 119 -14.80 -1.14 23.04
CA GLY A 119 -16.19 -0.76 22.76
C GLY A 119 -16.38 0.26 21.63
N GLN A 120 -15.55 0.21 20.58
CA GLN A 120 -15.73 1.06 19.39
C GLN A 120 -17.00 0.70 18.60
N PRO A 121 -17.61 1.67 17.88
CA PRO A 121 -18.78 1.41 17.04
C PRO A 121 -18.43 0.48 15.87
N MET A 122 -18.78 -0.80 15.98
CA MET A 122 -18.35 -1.84 15.04
C MET A 122 -18.85 -1.63 13.59
N GLU A 123 -20.00 -0.99 13.43
CA GLU A 123 -20.52 -0.61 12.11
C GLU A 123 -19.61 0.38 11.40
N GLU A 124 -19.08 1.36 12.13
CA GLU A 124 -18.13 2.34 11.61
C GLU A 124 -16.77 1.70 11.36
N VAL A 125 -16.28 0.85 12.28
CA VAL A 125 -15.05 0.06 12.09
C VAL A 125 -15.14 -0.77 10.81
N ARG A 126 -16.27 -1.45 10.58
CA ARG A 126 -16.50 -2.22 9.36
C ARG A 126 -16.48 -1.32 8.13
N ALA A 127 -17.18 -0.19 8.15
CA ALA A 127 -17.19 0.75 7.03
C ALA A 127 -15.78 1.25 6.70
N ILE A 128 -14.98 1.59 7.71
CA ILE A 128 -13.58 2.02 7.55
C ILE A 128 -12.73 0.89 6.98
N LEU A 129 -12.80 -0.33 7.53
CA LEU A 129 -12.04 -1.47 7.03
C LEU A 129 -12.42 -1.86 5.59
N THR A 130 -13.71 -1.74 5.23
CA THR A 130 -14.20 -1.94 3.87
C THR A 130 -13.71 -0.85 2.92
N LEU A 131 -13.65 0.40 3.36
CA LEU A 131 -13.12 1.51 2.58
C LEU A 131 -11.61 1.34 2.35
N LEU A 132 -10.88 1.01 3.40
CA LEU A 132 -9.43 0.83 3.34
C LEU A 132 -9.06 -0.38 2.50
N ASP A 133 -9.87 -1.44 2.48
CA ASP A 133 -9.71 -2.63 1.64
C ASP A 133 -8.26 -3.14 1.47
N VAL A 134 -7.48 -3.08 2.58
CA VAL A 134 -6.03 -3.35 2.59
C VAL A 134 -5.63 -4.76 2.15
N ASN A 135 -6.62 -5.66 2.02
CA ASN A 135 -6.43 -7.05 1.59
C ASN A 135 -6.68 -7.26 0.09
N SER A 136 -7.23 -6.26 -0.60
CA SER A 136 -7.50 -6.32 -2.05
C SER A 136 -6.37 -5.78 -2.90
N SER A 137 -5.37 -5.13 -2.29
CA SER A 137 -4.12 -4.73 -2.95
C SER A 137 -3.29 -5.94 -3.37
N ARG A 138 -3.67 -6.57 -4.48
CA ARG A 138 -3.07 -7.80 -5.04
C ARG A 138 -2.29 -7.51 -6.31
N LEU A 139 -1.48 -6.46 -6.28
CA LEU A 139 -0.62 -6.13 -7.39
C LEU A 139 0.41 -7.24 -7.60
N SER A 140 0.66 -7.52 -8.86
CA SER A 140 1.70 -8.46 -9.27
C SER A 140 3.09 -7.83 -9.16
N CYS A 141 4.05 -8.58 -8.62
CA CYS A 141 5.46 -8.17 -8.65
C CYS A 141 6.01 -8.30 -10.08
N GLN A 142 6.37 -7.18 -10.72
CA GLN A 142 6.81 -7.17 -12.13
C GLN A 142 8.25 -7.65 -12.32
N PHE A 143 9.10 -7.47 -11.30
CA PHE A 143 10.50 -7.91 -11.32
C PHE A 143 10.70 -9.34 -10.80
N ASP A 144 9.62 -10.12 -10.66
CA ASP A 144 9.72 -11.53 -10.25
C ASP A 144 10.51 -12.33 -11.31
N PRO A 145 11.69 -12.91 -10.95
CA PRO A 145 12.48 -13.70 -11.89
C PRO A 145 11.76 -14.96 -12.40
N ALA A 146 10.77 -15.46 -11.65
CA ALA A 146 9.97 -16.60 -12.07
C ALA A 146 8.92 -16.24 -13.14
N ARG A 147 8.65 -14.95 -13.36
CA ARG A 147 7.72 -14.52 -14.41
C ARG A 147 8.42 -14.49 -15.76
N PRO A 148 7.81 -15.08 -16.80
CA PRO A 148 8.30 -14.90 -18.15
C PRO A 148 8.21 -13.41 -18.50
N ARG A 149 9.36 -12.75 -18.62
CA ARG A 149 9.43 -11.45 -19.30
C ARG A 149 8.95 -11.72 -20.71
N TYR A 150 7.79 -11.18 -21.10
CA TYR A 150 7.42 -11.15 -22.51
C TYR A 150 8.54 -10.41 -23.24
N ARG A 151 9.47 -11.17 -23.84
CA ARG A 151 10.39 -10.63 -24.82
C ARG A 151 9.49 -10.15 -25.94
N HIS A 152 9.41 -8.83 -26.13
CA HIS A 152 9.09 -8.33 -27.45
C HIS A 152 10.14 -8.93 -28.38
N ALA A 153 9.77 -9.98 -29.10
CA ALA A 153 10.48 -10.38 -30.29
C ALA A 153 10.34 -9.19 -31.24
N ALA A 154 11.42 -8.43 -31.40
CA ALA A 154 11.57 -7.53 -32.52
C ALA A 154 11.46 -8.39 -33.78
N GLY A 155 10.41 -8.15 -34.56
CA GLY A 155 10.35 -8.52 -35.98
C GLY A 155 11.00 -7.44 -36.82
#